data_AF-A0A0L6V0X3-F1
#
_entry.id   AF-A0A0L6V0X3-F1
#
_cell.length_a   1.000
_cell.length_b   1.000
_cell.length_c   1.000
_cell.angle_alpha   90.00
_cell.angle_beta   90.00
_cell.angle_gamma   90.00
#
_symmetry.space_group_name_H-M   'P 1'
#
loop_
_entity.id
_entity.type
_entity.pdbx_description
1 polymer ?
#
loop_
_entity_poly.entity_id
_entity_poly.type
_entity_poly.pdbx_seq_one_letter_code
_entity_poly.pdbx_strand_id
1 'polypeptide(L)'
;MKINQKYATNLQLLIPAYNHYEHFLQTNRFNREKHQLGKFCQDEERKVIKRARDRLRDAQLQFALARSLPKQYQKIISNINSHSDDEYNPKKRNYTIKTLKFRSENSTKFFCCLDAAMLASDALENKRVQRRLRVPPPTPQESLFPQPPKGLPLNFYKPKWFNELLPQQKLEIANTCEVAFLPDASKSLMGKQAPSEKLSDKKFTQTFFDCLSVPYDLTHEIENDPDDEESTDKGDSSYAGPEEDLDNTSGEDEESDQDWDHQEEQEDEDHDDSDREERYNAMVLDQDCVW
;
A
#
# COMPACT_ATOMS: atom_id res chain seq x y z
N MET A 1 -25.70 4.45 -12.97
CA MET A 1 -24.89 4.63 -14.20
C MET A 1 -25.15 6.05 -14.69
N LYS A 2 -24.14 6.94 -14.75
CA LYS A 2 -24.33 8.29 -15.33
C LYS A 2 -24.27 8.11 -16.85
N ILE A 3 -25.41 8.27 -17.54
CA ILE A 3 -25.50 8.06 -18.99
C ILE A 3 -25.40 9.44 -19.65
N ASN A 4 -24.43 9.60 -20.55
CA ASN A 4 -24.34 10.81 -21.36
C ASN A 4 -25.44 10.77 -22.44
N GLN A 5 -26.49 11.57 -22.25
CA GLN A 5 -27.68 11.57 -23.12
C GLN A 5 -27.35 11.91 -24.58
N LYS A 6 -26.26 12.64 -24.84
CA LYS A 6 -25.82 13.04 -26.19
C LYS A 6 -25.54 11.84 -27.11
N TYR A 7 -25.09 10.73 -26.54
CA TYR A 7 -24.70 9.53 -27.31
C TYR A 7 -25.73 8.39 -27.24
N ALA A 8 -26.83 8.59 -26.52
CA ALA A 8 -27.82 7.53 -26.30
C ALA A 8 -28.52 7.05 -27.59
N THR A 9 -28.59 7.90 -28.61
CA THR A 9 -29.17 7.57 -29.92
C THR A 9 -28.14 7.15 -30.97
N ASN A 10 -26.83 7.24 -30.67
CA ASN A 10 -25.80 6.86 -31.62
C ASN A 10 -25.58 5.33 -31.61
N LEU A 11 -26.34 4.64 -32.47
CA LEU A 11 -26.28 3.18 -32.61
C LEU A 11 -24.89 2.66 -33.00
N GLN A 12 -24.08 3.45 -33.73
CA GLN A 12 -22.72 3.04 -34.11
C GLN A 12 -21.80 2.88 -32.89
N LEU A 13 -22.05 3.64 -31.82
CA LEU A 13 -21.33 3.50 -30.55
C LEU A 13 -22.02 2.51 -29.60
N LEU A 14 -23.36 2.47 -29.63
CA LEU A 14 -24.14 1.64 -28.72
C LEU A 14 -23.95 0.14 -28.99
N ILE A 15 -23.90 -0.28 -30.26
CA ILE A 15 -23.76 -1.71 -30.63
C ILE A 15 -22.41 -2.27 -30.16
N PRO A 16 -21.25 -1.66 -30.45
CA PRO A 16 -19.96 -2.13 -29.92
C PRO A 16 -19.89 -2.08 -28.40
N ALA A 17 -20.42 -1.01 -27.77
CA ALA A 17 -20.42 -0.88 -26.32
C ALA A 17 -21.26 -1.97 -25.64
N TYR A 18 -22.43 -2.29 -26.20
CA TYR A 18 -23.28 -3.39 -25.73
C TYR A 18 -22.58 -4.75 -25.90
N ASN A 19 -22.02 -5.01 -27.08
CA ASN A 19 -21.32 -6.27 -27.35
C ASN A 19 -20.14 -6.46 -26.39
N HIS A 20 -19.36 -5.42 -26.13
CA HIS A 20 -18.28 -5.46 -25.14
C HIS A 20 -18.82 -5.67 -23.73
N TYR A 21 -19.88 -4.98 -23.33
CA TYR A 21 -20.45 -5.15 -21.99
C TYR A 21 -20.99 -6.57 -21.75
N GLU A 22 -21.79 -7.12 -22.65
CA GLU A 22 -22.38 -8.45 -22.47
C GLU A 22 -21.37 -9.58 -22.73
N HIS A 23 -20.76 -9.59 -23.90
CA HIS A 23 -19.94 -10.73 -24.34
C HIS A 23 -18.54 -10.73 -23.74
N PHE A 24 -18.03 -9.58 -23.30
CA PHE A 24 -16.74 -9.51 -22.63
C PHE A 24 -16.90 -9.32 -21.12
N LEU A 25 -17.46 -8.20 -20.65
CA LEU A 25 -17.49 -7.90 -19.20
C LEU A 25 -18.40 -8.86 -18.41
N GLN A 26 -19.65 -9.05 -18.83
CA GLN A 26 -20.60 -9.91 -18.11
C GLN A 26 -20.24 -11.39 -18.24
N THR A 27 -19.77 -11.82 -19.41
CA THR A 27 -19.28 -13.19 -19.59
C THR A 27 -18.09 -13.48 -18.68
N ASN A 28 -17.12 -12.56 -18.59
CA ASN A 28 -15.99 -12.71 -17.66
C ASN A 28 -16.44 -12.75 -16.19
N ARG A 29 -17.39 -11.88 -15.81
CA ARG A 29 -17.97 -11.89 -14.46
C ARG A 29 -18.68 -13.22 -14.16
N PHE A 30 -19.51 -13.70 -15.08
CA PHE A 30 -20.22 -14.97 -14.95
C PHE A 30 -19.25 -16.15 -14.83
N ASN A 31 -18.21 -16.19 -15.66
CA ASN A 31 -17.20 -17.25 -15.61
C ASN A 31 -16.48 -17.27 -14.26
N ARG A 32 -16.12 -16.11 -13.70
CA ARG A 32 -15.52 -16.01 -12.36
C ARG A 32 -16.45 -16.52 -11.26
N GLU A 33 -17.72 -16.11 -11.30
CA GLU A 33 -18.76 -16.55 -10.34
C GLU A 33 -19.09 -18.05 -10.46
N LYS A 34 -19.03 -18.60 -11.68
CA LYS A 34 -19.23 -20.04 -11.94
C LYS A 34 -18.18 -20.90 -11.24
N HIS A 35 -16.94 -20.43 -11.16
CA HIS A 35 -15.86 -21.15 -10.47
C HIS A 35 -15.92 -20.97 -8.95
N GLN A 36 -16.21 -19.74 -8.48
CA GLN A 36 -16.28 -19.44 -7.05
C GLN A 36 -17.32 -18.34 -6.80
N LEU A 37 -18.41 -18.72 -6.15
CA LEU A 37 -19.49 -17.81 -5.80
C LEU A 37 -18.99 -16.68 -4.90
N GLY A 38 -19.34 -15.45 -5.26
CA GLY A 38 -19.00 -14.22 -4.54
C GLY A 38 -17.58 -13.71 -4.78
N LYS A 39 -16.75 -14.39 -5.58
CA LYS A 39 -15.36 -14.00 -5.83
C LYS A 39 -15.26 -12.62 -6.49
N PHE A 40 -16.17 -12.30 -7.40
CA PHE A 40 -16.14 -11.00 -8.09
C PHE A 40 -16.35 -9.85 -7.10
N CYS A 41 -17.33 -9.97 -6.20
CA CYS A 41 -17.59 -8.95 -5.18
C CYS A 41 -16.38 -8.77 -4.25
N GLN A 42 -15.78 -9.88 -3.80
CA GLN A 42 -14.58 -9.85 -2.96
C GLN A 42 -13.38 -9.17 -3.67
N ASP A 43 -13.18 -9.46 -4.96
CA ASP A 43 -12.10 -8.85 -5.75
C ASP A 43 -12.33 -7.34 -5.93
N GLU A 44 -13.56 -6.91 -6.19
CA GLU A 44 -13.90 -5.48 -6.30
C GLU A 44 -13.70 -4.75 -4.96
N GLU A 45 -14.15 -5.32 -3.85
CA GLU A 45 -13.88 -4.77 -2.51
C GLU A 45 -12.38 -4.66 -2.23
N ARG A 46 -11.61 -5.70 -2.56
CA ARG A 46 -10.15 -5.71 -2.42
C ARG A 46 -9.49 -4.63 -3.26
N LYS A 47 -9.96 -4.37 -4.49
CA LYS A 47 -9.47 -3.28 -5.36
C LYS A 47 -9.74 -1.91 -4.75
N VAL A 48 -10.92 -1.69 -4.18
CA VAL A 48 -11.25 -0.41 -3.50
C VAL A 48 -10.29 -0.16 -2.34
N ILE A 49 -10.02 -1.19 -1.52
CA ILE A 49 -9.08 -1.09 -0.40
C ILE A 49 -7.66 -0.87 -0.90
N LYS A 50 -7.21 -1.57 -1.96
CA LYS A 50 -5.90 -1.34 -2.58
C LYS A 50 -5.72 0.12 -3.02
N ARG A 51 -6.71 0.68 -3.73
CA ARG A 51 -6.68 2.09 -4.16
C ARG A 51 -6.65 3.06 -2.97
N ALA A 52 -7.34 2.75 -1.88
CA ALA A 52 -7.28 3.56 -0.67
C ALA A 52 -5.88 3.56 -0.03
N ARG A 53 -5.20 2.40 0.00
CA ARG A 53 -3.81 2.27 0.45
C ARG A 53 -2.85 3.06 -0.44
N ASP A 54 -3.04 3.02 -1.77
CA ASP A 54 -2.21 3.78 -2.72
C ASP A 54 -2.31 5.29 -2.44
N ARG A 55 -3.53 5.82 -2.30
CA ARG A 55 -3.75 7.25 -1.97
C ARG A 55 -3.13 7.66 -0.64
N LEU A 56 -3.25 6.80 0.37
CA LEU A 56 -2.64 7.04 1.67
C LEU A 56 -1.11 7.09 1.55
N ARG A 57 -0.51 6.11 0.87
CA ARG A 57 0.93 6.08 0.58
C ARG A 57 1.37 7.37 -0.10
N ASP A 58 0.68 7.78 -1.15
CA ASP A 58 1.04 8.96 -1.93
C ASP A 58 0.94 10.22 -1.07
N ALA A 59 -0.12 10.37 -0.28
CA ALA A 59 -0.26 11.50 0.64
C ALA A 59 0.86 11.52 1.70
N GLN A 60 1.21 10.37 2.28
CA GLN A 60 2.29 10.24 3.26
C GLN A 60 3.66 10.53 2.65
N LEU A 61 3.91 10.04 1.43
CA LEU A 61 5.16 10.28 0.72
C LEU A 61 5.31 11.76 0.32
N GLN A 62 4.26 12.38 -0.19
CA GLN A 62 4.26 13.81 -0.53
C GLN A 62 4.59 14.67 0.69
N PHE A 63 3.99 14.37 1.85
CA PHE A 63 4.33 15.05 3.10
C PHE A 63 5.78 14.82 3.51
N ALA A 64 6.28 13.59 3.40
CA ALA A 64 7.65 13.26 3.75
C ALA A 64 8.67 14.01 2.88
N LEU A 65 8.39 14.14 1.58
CA LEU A 65 9.21 14.90 0.64
C LEU A 65 9.15 16.40 0.93
N ALA A 66 7.94 16.96 1.12
CA ALA A 66 7.75 18.38 1.42
C ALA A 66 8.46 18.81 2.72
N ARG A 67 8.51 17.92 3.73
CA ARG A 67 9.20 18.16 5.00
C ARG A 67 10.66 17.70 5.01
N SER A 68 11.18 17.20 3.88
CA SER A 68 12.55 16.69 3.75
C SER A 68 12.92 15.69 4.85
N LEU A 69 12.04 14.73 5.12
CA LEU A 69 12.29 13.69 6.12
C LEU A 69 13.50 12.83 5.72
N PRO A 70 14.17 12.16 6.69
CA PRO A 70 15.28 11.24 6.40
C PRO A 70 14.97 10.24 5.29
N LYS A 71 15.95 9.95 4.43
CA LYS A 71 15.78 9.06 3.26
C LYS A 71 15.32 7.65 3.67
N GLN A 72 15.82 7.15 4.80
CA GLN A 72 15.38 5.88 5.38
C GLN A 72 13.86 5.83 5.64
N TYR A 73 13.25 6.93 6.08
CA TYR A 73 11.79 7.00 6.26
C TYR A 73 11.06 7.06 4.93
N GLN A 74 11.58 7.84 3.97
CA GLN A 74 10.99 7.94 2.64
C GLN A 74 10.95 6.58 1.94
N LYS A 75 12.02 5.77 2.03
CA LYS A 75 12.12 4.40 1.47
C LYS A 75 11.04 3.46 2.04
N ILE A 76 10.76 3.58 3.35
CA ILE A 76 9.71 2.75 3.98
C ILE A 76 8.32 3.23 3.55
N ILE A 77 8.09 4.54 3.53
CA ILE A 77 6.81 5.16 3.16
C ILE A 77 6.49 4.92 1.67
N SER A 78 7.48 4.90 0.77
CA SER A 78 7.25 4.69 -0.66
C SER A 78 6.77 3.28 -1.01
N ASN A 79 6.99 2.29 -0.14
CA ASN A 79 6.56 0.92 -0.42
C ASN A 79 5.10 0.71 -0.01
N ILE A 80 4.25 0.35 -0.97
CA ILE A 80 2.80 0.12 -0.73
C ILE A 80 2.53 -0.99 0.30
N ASN A 81 3.38 -2.02 0.36
CA ASN A 81 3.22 -3.13 1.29
C ASN A 81 3.56 -2.75 2.75
N SER A 82 4.14 -1.55 2.97
CA SER A 82 4.31 -0.99 4.31
C SER A 82 3.02 -0.43 4.92
N HIS A 83 2.05 -0.08 4.07
CA HIS A 83 0.81 0.60 4.49
C HIS A 83 -0.28 -0.41 4.82
N SER A 84 -0.91 -0.21 5.99
CA SER A 84 -2.11 -0.95 6.39
C SER A 84 -3.32 -0.54 5.56
N ASP A 85 -4.23 -1.48 5.35
CA ASP A 85 -5.62 -1.19 5.05
C ASP A 85 -6.37 -0.68 6.29
N ASP A 86 -7.44 0.08 6.03
CA ASP A 86 -8.27 0.67 7.05
C ASP A 86 -9.73 0.32 6.83
N GLU A 87 -10.46 0.21 7.92
CA GLU A 87 -11.90 0.00 7.90
C GLU A 87 -12.60 1.07 8.73
N TYR A 88 -13.67 1.66 8.18
CA TYR A 88 -14.41 2.71 8.89
C TYR A 88 -15.24 2.09 10.02
N ASN A 89 -15.10 2.62 11.23
CA ASN A 89 -15.89 2.23 12.38
C ASN A 89 -16.96 3.31 12.67
N PRO A 90 -18.24 3.07 12.37
CA PRO A 90 -19.29 4.07 12.53
C PRO A 90 -19.54 4.44 14.01
N LYS A 91 -19.31 3.50 14.93
CA LYS A 91 -19.52 3.73 16.38
C LYS A 91 -18.51 4.72 16.96
N LYS A 92 -17.26 4.64 16.49
CA LYS A 92 -16.15 5.49 16.96
C LYS A 92 -15.88 6.67 16.02
N ARG A 93 -16.56 6.74 14.87
CA ARG A 93 -16.36 7.72 13.80
C ARG A 93 -14.89 7.86 13.40
N ASN A 94 -14.18 6.73 13.36
CA ASN A 94 -12.77 6.70 13.02
C ASN A 94 -12.44 5.49 12.14
N TYR A 95 -11.29 5.54 11.49
CA TYR A 95 -10.78 4.43 10.70
C TYR A 95 -9.88 3.56 11.58
N THR A 96 -10.20 2.26 11.61
CA THR A 96 -9.44 1.26 12.35
C THR A 96 -8.31 0.76 11.45
N ILE A 97 -7.06 0.94 11.90
CA ILE A 97 -5.87 0.49 11.15
C ILE A 97 -5.73 -1.01 11.32
N LYS A 98 -5.80 -1.79 10.25
CA LYS A 98 -5.57 -3.23 10.32
C LYS A 98 -4.09 -3.53 10.54
N THR A 99 -3.83 -4.53 11.35
CA THR A 99 -2.51 -4.98 11.76
C THR A 99 -1.89 -5.85 10.67
N LEU A 100 -0.74 -5.41 10.17
CA LEU A 100 0.15 -6.24 9.35
C LEU A 100 0.89 -7.22 10.27
N LYS A 101 0.79 -8.53 9.99
CA LYS A 101 1.37 -9.59 10.84
C LYS A 101 2.87 -9.40 11.06
N PHE A 102 3.58 -9.05 9.98
CA PHE A 102 5.02 -8.90 9.91
C PHE A 102 5.54 -7.57 10.46
N ARG A 103 4.71 -6.52 10.58
CA ARG A 103 5.17 -5.15 10.89
C ARG A 103 5.38 -4.94 12.38
N SER A 104 6.54 -4.44 12.79
CA SER A 104 6.87 -4.18 14.19
C SER A 104 5.91 -3.19 14.86
N GLU A 105 5.77 -3.31 16.19
CA GLU A 105 5.01 -2.33 16.97
C GLU A 105 5.61 -0.93 16.84
N ASN A 106 6.95 -0.86 16.77
CA ASN A 106 7.67 0.39 16.59
C ASN A 106 7.35 1.04 15.23
N SER A 107 7.29 0.25 14.15
CA SER A 107 6.85 0.73 12.84
C SER A 107 5.41 1.23 12.87
N THR A 108 4.53 0.53 13.59
CA THR A 108 3.13 0.97 13.74
C THR A 108 3.06 2.32 14.45
N LYS A 109 3.85 2.51 15.52
CA LYS A 109 3.98 3.81 16.20
C LYS A 109 4.47 4.90 15.25
N PHE A 110 5.48 4.63 14.43
CA PHE A 110 5.97 5.58 13.43
C PHE A 110 4.87 6.06 12.47
N PHE A 111 4.12 5.14 11.86
CA PHE A 111 3.03 5.53 10.93
C PHE A 111 1.93 6.33 11.64
N CYS A 112 1.61 6.00 12.89
CA CYS A 112 0.67 6.80 13.69
C CYS A 112 1.22 8.21 13.99
N CYS A 113 2.49 8.35 14.31
CA CYS A 113 3.15 9.64 14.52
C CYS A 113 3.18 10.46 13.22
N LEU A 114 3.43 9.82 12.09
CA LEU A 114 3.37 10.45 10.77
C LEU A 114 1.98 11.00 10.48
N ASP A 115 0.93 10.19 10.65
CA ASP A 115 -0.46 10.63 10.45
C ASP A 115 -0.84 11.80 11.38
N ALA A 116 -0.41 11.74 12.65
CA ALA A 116 -0.63 12.82 13.60
C ALA A 116 0.10 14.12 13.19
N ALA A 117 1.35 14.01 12.71
CA ALA A 117 2.11 15.16 12.22
C ALA A 117 1.47 15.78 10.97
N MET A 118 0.91 14.95 10.07
CA MET A 118 0.17 15.43 8.90
C MET A 118 -1.11 16.16 9.29
N LEU A 119 -1.88 15.62 10.23
CA LEU A 119 -3.08 16.30 10.77
C LEU A 119 -2.74 17.65 11.41
N ALA A 120 -1.65 17.70 12.19
CA ALA A 120 -1.19 18.95 12.80
C ALA A 120 -0.72 19.98 11.75
N SER A 121 -0.06 19.52 10.68
CA SER A 121 0.37 20.39 9.57
C SER A 121 -0.81 20.98 8.80
N ASP A 122 -1.81 20.16 8.46
CA ASP A 122 -2.99 20.62 7.74
C ASP A 122 -3.78 21.67 8.55
N ALA A 123 -3.88 21.47 9.87
CA ALA A 123 -4.51 22.43 10.77
C ALA A 123 -3.75 23.77 10.81
N LEU A 124 -2.41 23.74 10.76
CA LEU A 124 -1.59 24.96 10.74
C LEU A 124 -1.69 25.71 9.40
N GLU A 125 -1.83 24.97 8.30
CA GLU A 125 -1.97 25.53 6.94
C GLU A 125 -3.41 26.00 6.65
N ASN A 126 -4.32 25.96 7.63
CA ASN A 126 -5.75 26.28 7.50
C ASN A 126 -6.43 25.51 6.34
N LYS A 127 -5.90 24.35 5.99
CA LYS A 127 -6.54 23.47 5.01
C LYS A 127 -7.77 22.86 5.65
N ARG A 128 -8.84 22.70 4.87
CA ARG A 128 -10.00 21.92 5.32
C ARG A 128 -9.51 20.52 5.65
N VAL A 129 -9.66 20.11 6.92
CA VAL A 129 -9.18 18.79 7.38
C VAL A 129 -10.06 17.71 6.77
N GLN A 130 -9.66 17.22 5.59
CA GLN A 130 -10.28 16.08 4.91
C GLN A 130 -9.61 14.75 5.30
N ARG A 131 -8.54 14.80 6.10
CA ARG A 131 -7.83 13.60 6.52
C ARG A 131 -8.64 12.79 7.51
N ARG A 132 -8.60 11.48 7.30
CA ARG A 132 -9.24 10.48 8.15
C ARG A 132 -8.51 10.36 9.47
N LEU A 133 -9.24 10.35 10.58
CA LEU A 133 -8.68 9.97 11.88
C LEU A 133 -8.47 8.46 11.91
N ARG A 134 -7.22 8.03 12.03
CA ARG A 134 -6.82 6.61 11.99
C ARG A 134 -6.28 6.17 13.34
N VAL A 135 -6.78 5.05 13.87
CA VAL A 135 -6.41 4.56 15.20
C VAL A 135 -6.21 3.03 15.17
N PRO A 136 -5.12 2.50 15.74
CA PRO A 136 -4.97 1.07 15.93
C PRO A 136 -6.09 0.50 16.82
N PRO A 137 -6.69 -0.66 16.48
CA PRO A 137 -7.70 -1.27 17.33
C PRO A 137 -7.08 -1.82 18.63
N PRO A 138 -7.85 -1.90 19.73
CA PRO A 138 -7.41 -2.57 20.95
C PRO A 138 -7.04 -4.04 20.73
N THR A 139 -7.80 -4.72 19.87
CA THR A 139 -7.53 -6.09 19.44
C THR A 139 -7.03 -6.06 18.00
N PRO A 140 -5.83 -6.59 17.70
CA PRO A 140 -5.31 -6.63 16.35
C PRO A 140 -6.28 -7.30 15.37
N GLN A 141 -6.60 -6.61 14.28
CA GLN A 141 -7.39 -7.16 13.17
C GLN A 141 -6.47 -7.33 11.97
N GLU A 142 -6.40 -8.52 11.41
CA GLU A 142 -5.45 -8.81 10.34
C GLU A 142 -5.80 -8.10 9.03
N SER A 143 -4.77 -7.61 8.34
CA SER A 143 -4.91 -7.03 7.00
C SER A 143 -5.32 -8.07 5.96
N LEU A 144 -6.08 -7.64 4.95
CA LEU A 144 -6.38 -8.45 3.77
C LEU A 144 -5.16 -8.67 2.86
N PHE A 145 -4.04 -7.98 3.11
CA PHE A 145 -2.82 -8.03 2.31
C PHE A 145 -1.69 -8.68 3.12
N PRO A 146 -1.44 -9.99 2.94
CA PRO A 146 -0.48 -10.72 3.75
C PRO A 146 0.98 -10.51 3.32
N GLN A 147 1.21 -9.99 2.11
CA GLN A 147 2.54 -9.93 1.52
C GLN A 147 3.43 -8.90 2.22
N PRO A 148 4.60 -9.31 2.77
CA PRO A 148 5.54 -8.38 3.35
C PRO A 148 6.25 -7.55 2.26
N PRO A 149 6.60 -6.29 2.55
CA PRO A 149 7.52 -5.56 1.70
C PRO A 149 8.89 -6.26 1.68
N LYS A 150 9.62 -6.16 0.56
CA LYS A 150 10.98 -6.68 0.41
C LYS A 150 12.01 -5.55 0.52
N GLY A 151 13.19 -5.84 1.07
CA GLY A 151 14.33 -4.93 1.15
C GLY A 151 14.14 -3.74 2.11
N LEU A 152 13.20 -3.83 3.06
CA LEU A 152 13.08 -2.80 4.10
C LEU A 152 14.06 -3.04 5.26
N PRO A 153 14.40 -1.99 6.02
CA PRO A 153 15.29 -2.09 7.18
C PRO A 153 14.81 -3.12 8.21
N LEU A 154 15.75 -3.79 8.88
CA LEU A 154 15.50 -4.89 9.82
C LEU A 154 14.44 -4.53 10.88
N ASN A 155 14.54 -3.34 11.48
CA ASN A 155 13.65 -2.90 12.54
C ASN A 155 12.21 -2.55 12.09
N PHE A 156 11.92 -2.65 10.79
CA PHE A 156 10.56 -2.63 10.28
C PHE A 156 9.76 -3.88 10.66
N TYR A 157 10.41 -5.04 10.69
CA TYR A 157 9.75 -6.33 10.90
C TYR A 157 9.61 -6.68 12.39
N LYS A 158 8.62 -7.48 12.77
CA LYS A 158 8.52 -8.00 14.14
C LYS A 158 9.63 -9.04 14.35
N PRO A 159 10.41 -8.97 15.45
CA PRO A 159 11.47 -9.95 15.70
C PRO A 159 10.98 -11.40 15.71
N LYS A 160 9.87 -11.68 16.42
CA LYS A 160 9.29 -13.03 16.45
C LYS A 160 8.94 -13.56 15.06
N TRP A 161 8.25 -12.75 14.26
CA TRP A 161 7.86 -13.12 12.91
C TRP A 161 9.07 -13.32 11.99
N PHE A 162 10.07 -12.45 12.09
CA PHE A 162 11.30 -12.57 11.30
C PHE A 162 12.11 -13.82 11.66
N ASN A 163 12.22 -14.14 12.95
CA ASN A 163 13.00 -15.28 13.42
C ASN A 163 12.37 -16.63 13.03
N GLU A 164 11.05 -16.67 12.81
CA GLU A 164 10.32 -17.85 12.33
C GLU A 164 10.55 -18.13 10.83
N LEU A 165 11.12 -17.19 10.08
CA LEU A 165 11.40 -17.36 8.65
C LEU A 165 12.59 -18.29 8.38
N LEU A 166 12.58 -18.95 7.23
CA LEU A 166 13.75 -19.69 6.74
C LEU A 166 14.90 -18.73 6.39
N PRO A 167 16.17 -19.15 6.52
CA PRO A 167 17.34 -18.29 6.21
C PRO A 167 17.28 -17.61 4.84
N GLN A 168 16.89 -18.34 3.79
CA GLN A 168 16.75 -17.77 2.44
C GLN A 168 15.66 -16.68 2.39
N GLN A 169 14.55 -16.88 3.10
CA GLN A 169 13.47 -15.89 3.16
C GLN A 169 13.89 -14.63 3.94
N LYS A 170 14.71 -14.79 4.99
CA LYS A 170 15.25 -13.66 5.76
C LYS A 170 16.06 -12.72 4.86
N LEU A 171 16.95 -13.28 4.02
CA LEU A 171 17.78 -12.55 3.07
C LEU A 171 16.97 -11.86 1.96
N GLU A 172 15.90 -12.50 1.46
CA GLU A 172 15.06 -11.91 0.41
C GLU A 172 14.12 -10.80 0.93
N ILE A 173 13.68 -10.91 2.19
CA ILE A 173 12.63 -10.04 2.74
C ILE A 173 13.23 -8.79 3.38
N ALA A 174 14.24 -8.92 4.24
CA ALA A 174 14.74 -7.79 5.03
C ALA A 174 16.15 -7.38 4.60
N ASN A 175 16.43 -6.08 4.68
CA ASN A 175 17.80 -5.60 4.69
C ASN A 175 18.35 -5.74 6.11
N THR A 176 19.16 -6.77 6.33
CA THR A 176 19.74 -7.08 7.64
C THR A 176 20.87 -6.15 8.05
N CYS A 177 21.40 -5.34 7.13
CA CYS A 177 22.49 -4.40 7.40
C CYS A 177 22.00 -2.98 7.74
N GLU A 178 20.70 -2.70 7.71
CA GLU A 178 20.15 -1.35 7.90
C GLU A 178 19.05 -1.31 8.97
N VAL A 179 19.05 -0.23 9.76
CA VAL A 179 17.94 0.11 10.68
C VAL A 179 17.49 1.54 10.40
N ALA A 180 16.18 1.81 10.49
CA ALA A 180 15.63 3.12 10.15
C ALA A 180 14.94 3.85 11.31
N PHE A 181 14.15 3.14 12.12
CA PHE A 181 13.46 3.77 13.24
C PHE A 181 14.35 4.00 14.46
N LEU A 182 14.06 5.07 15.21
CA LEU A 182 14.54 5.24 16.57
C LEU A 182 14.08 4.05 17.45
N PRO A 183 14.80 3.71 18.54
CA PRO A 183 14.37 2.67 19.47
C PRO A 183 12.95 2.86 20.00
N ASP A 184 12.53 4.12 20.12
CA ASP A 184 11.15 4.50 20.36
C ASP A 184 10.67 5.47 19.27
N ALA A 185 9.95 4.94 18.29
CA ALA A 185 9.43 5.71 17.18
C ALA A 185 8.36 6.73 17.58
N SER A 186 7.81 6.66 18.81
CA SER A 186 6.87 7.68 19.28
C SER A 186 7.52 9.07 19.38
N LYS A 187 8.84 9.11 19.56
CA LYS A 187 9.66 10.32 19.58
C LYS A 187 9.98 10.87 18.19
N SER A 188 9.71 10.08 17.14
CA SER A 188 9.92 10.53 15.77
C SER A 188 8.91 11.62 15.42
N LEU A 189 9.34 12.59 14.63
CA LEU A 189 8.48 13.67 14.11
C LEU A 189 7.83 14.56 15.20
N MET A 190 8.26 14.45 16.47
CA MET A 190 7.76 15.30 17.56
C MET A 190 8.45 16.68 17.54
N GLY A 191 7.83 17.66 16.89
CA GLY A 191 8.28 19.05 16.93
C GLY A 191 9.68 19.27 16.38
N LYS A 192 10.70 19.32 17.25
CA LYS A 192 12.11 19.38 16.83
C LYS A 192 12.63 17.96 16.60
N GLN A 193 13.03 17.67 15.36
CA GLN A 193 13.70 16.41 15.00
C GLN A 193 14.83 16.10 15.98
N ALA A 194 14.88 14.85 16.45
CA ALA A 194 15.94 14.39 17.33
C ALA A 194 17.30 14.56 16.62
N PRO A 195 18.38 14.91 17.32
CA PRO A 195 19.70 15.05 16.71
C PRO A 195 20.14 13.79 15.95
N SER A 196 19.72 12.62 16.44
CA SER A 196 19.95 11.32 15.80
C SER A 196 19.27 11.17 14.44
N GLU A 197 18.09 11.74 14.22
CA GLU A 197 17.40 11.67 12.92
C GLU A 197 18.05 12.54 11.84
N LYS A 198 18.92 13.49 12.23
CA LYS A 198 19.71 14.31 11.30
C LYS A 198 21.00 13.64 10.84
N LEU A 199 21.33 12.48 11.41
CA LEU A 199 22.48 11.71 10.99
C LEU A 199 22.22 11.14 9.59
N SER A 200 23.29 10.97 8.82
CA SER A 200 23.22 10.17 7.60
C SER A 200 22.86 8.73 7.93
N ASP A 201 22.10 8.05 7.06
CA ASP A 201 21.64 6.67 7.23
C ASP A 201 22.77 5.72 7.72
N LYS A 202 23.98 5.81 7.15
CA LYS A 202 25.14 5.01 7.59
C LYS A 202 25.51 5.21 9.06
N LYS A 203 25.57 6.47 9.50
CA LYS A 203 25.86 6.82 10.90
C LYS A 203 24.71 6.41 11.81
N PHE A 204 23.47 6.62 11.37
CA PHE A 204 22.29 6.20 12.13
C PHE A 204 22.32 4.70 12.40
N THR A 205 22.52 3.89 11.36
CA THR A 205 22.68 2.45 11.47
C THR A 205 23.81 2.11 12.43
N GLN A 206 25.03 2.64 12.24
CA GLN A 206 26.16 2.36 13.12
C GLN A 206 25.88 2.68 14.61
N THR A 207 25.02 3.66 14.91
CA THR A 207 24.73 4.04 16.29
C THR A 207 23.69 3.14 16.96
N PHE A 208 22.70 2.64 16.20
CA PHE A 208 21.54 1.95 16.75
C PHE A 208 21.46 0.48 16.35
N PHE A 209 22.26 0.02 15.40
CA PHE A 209 22.21 -1.34 14.88
C PHE A 209 22.39 -2.36 15.99
N ASP A 210 23.47 -2.27 16.76
CA ASP A 210 23.81 -3.20 17.83
C ASP A 210 22.70 -3.35 18.88
N CYS A 211 21.96 -2.28 19.19
CA CYS A 211 20.88 -2.35 20.18
C CYS A 211 19.56 -2.85 19.57
N LEU A 212 19.32 -2.58 18.28
CA LEU A 212 18.07 -2.93 17.61
C LEU A 212 18.11 -4.30 16.96
N SER A 213 19.29 -4.85 16.66
CA SER A 213 19.48 -6.18 16.08
C SER A 213 19.43 -7.30 17.13
N VAL A 214 19.67 -7.01 18.42
CA VAL A 214 19.65 -8.00 19.53
C VAL A 214 18.47 -8.99 19.50
N PRO A 215 17.20 -8.58 19.26
CA PRO A 215 16.09 -9.52 19.27
C PRO A 215 15.96 -10.37 17.99
N TYR A 216 16.79 -10.13 16.97
CA TYR A 216 16.76 -10.84 15.69
C TYR A 216 17.82 -11.93 15.64
N ASP A 217 17.45 -13.07 15.08
CA ASP A 217 18.36 -14.18 14.82
C ASP A 217 19.02 -14.00 13.44
N LEU A 218 20.22 -13.43 13.47
CA LEU A 218 21.08 -13.14 12.32
C LEU A 218 22.19 -14.20 12.11
N THR A 219 22.10 -15.37 12.74
CA THR A 219 23.13 -16.44 12.65
C THR A 219 23.38 -16.99 11.24
N HIS A 220 22.49 -16.69 10.31
CA HIS A 220 22.56 -17.08 8.90
C HIS A 220 23.40 -16.13 8.04
N GLU A 221 23.72 -14.94 8.55
CA GLU A 221 24.65 -14.03 7.90
C GLU A 221 26.06 -14.51 8.18
N ILE A 222 26.65 -15.18 7.19
CA ILE A 222 28.07 -15.48 7.17
C ILE A 222 28.80 -14.13 7.18
N GLU A 223 29.71 -13.92 8.13
CA GLU A 223 30.56 -12.72 8.18
C GLU A 223 31.18 -12.48 6.80
N ASN A 224 30.75 -11.41 6.13
CA ASN A 224 31.51 -10.88 5.00
C ASN A 224 32.66 -10.06 5.59
N ASP A 225 33.81 -10.70 5.72
CA ASP A 225 35.08 -10.05 6.03
C ASP A 225 35.31 -8.94 4.97
N PRO A 226 35.64 -7.69 5.34
CA PRO A 226 35.69 -6.56 4.40
C PRO A 226 36.85 -6.59 3.38
N ASP A 227 37.60 -7.69 3.28
CA ASP A 227 38.80 -7.81 2.43
C ASP A 227 38.67 -8.74 1.22
N ASP A 228 37.49 -9.33 0.95
CA ASP A 228 37.33 -10.21 -0.22
C ASP A 228 36.78 -9.45 -1.43
N GLU A 229 37.69 -8.79 -2.17
CA GLU A 229 37.47 -8.46 -3.57
C GLU A 229 37.57 -9.74 -4.44
N GLU A 230 36.61 -9.87 -5.37
CA GLU A 230 36.57 -10.79 -6.52
C GLU A 230 36.11 -12.23 -6.21
N SER A 231 34.93 -12.65 -6.67
CA SER A 231 34.85 -13.27 -8.00
C SER A 231 33.40 -13.41 -8.48
N THR A 232 33.16 -12.93 -9.69
CA THR A 232 31.97 -13.21 -10.49
C THR A 232 31.89 -14.69 -10.87
N ASP A 233 30.85 -15.40 -10.41
CA ASP A 233 30.36 -16.54 -11.17
C ASP A 233 28.83 -16.56 -11.23
N LYS A 234 28.32 -16.47 -12.45
CA LYS A 234 26.90 -16.45 -12.80
C LYS A 234 26.47 -17.90 -13.00
N GLY A 235 26.05 -18.54 -11.91
CA GLY A 235 25.36 -19.83 -11.95
C GLY A 235 23.88 -19.66 -12.24
N ASP A 236 23.51 -19.79 -13.51
CA ASP A 236 22.14 -19.98 -14.00
C ASP A 236 21.52 -21.26 -13.40
N SER A 237 20.41 -21.11 -12.68
CA SER A 237 19.51 -22.20 -12.34
C SER A 237 18.08 -21.67 -12.29
N SER A 238 17.51 -21.58 -13.49
CA SER A 238 16.09 -21.41 -13.73
C SER A 238 15.31 -22.61 -13.17
N TYR A 239 14.62 -22.40 -12.04
CA TYR A 239 13.50 -23.24 -11.62
C TYR A 239 12.24 -22.38 -11.56
N ALA A 240 11.52 -22.37 -12.69
CA ALA A 240 10.21 -21.74 -12.83
C ALA A 240 9.13 -22.64 -12.21
N GLY A 241 8.66 -22.26 -11.03
CA GLY A 241 7.35 -22.67 -10.50
C GLY A 241 6.28 -21.65 -10.95
N PRO A 242 5.02 -22.07 -11.15
CA PRO A 242 4.09 -21.39 -12.03
C PRO A 242 3.69 -20.00 -11.49
N GLU A 243 4.08 -18.97 -12.21
CA GLU A 243 3.47 -17.65 -12.15
C GLU A 243 2.11 -17.72 -12.85
N GLU A 244 1.03 -17.61 -12.09
CA GLU A 244 -0.27 -17.27 -12.67
C GLU A 244 -0.26 -15.76 -12.96
N ASP A 245 0.25 -15.44 -14.15
CA ASP A 245 0.09 -14.18 -14.85
C ASP A 245 -1.41 -13.96 -15.15
N LEU A 246 -1.99 -12.94 -14.53
CA LEU A 246 -3.39 -12.53 -14.73
C LEU A 246 -3.53 -11.32 -15.65
N ASP A 247 -2.48 -10.94 -16.41
CA ASP A 247 -2.56 -9.86 -17.39
C ASP A 247 -2.74 -10.36 -18.85
N ASN A 248 -2.76 -11.67 -19.08
CA ASN A 248 -3.00 -12.24 -20.42
C ASN A 248 -4.32 -13.03 -20.52
N THR A 249 -5.43 -12.30 -20.56
CA THR A 249 -6.60 -12.74 -21.35
C THR A 249 -7.26 -11.54 -21.99
N SER A 250 -6.64 -11.03 -23.05
CA SER A 250 -7.35 -10.37 -24.14
C SER A 250 -6.53 -10.52 -25.40
N GLY A 251 -7.17 -11.04 -26.45
CA GLY A 251 -6.52 -11.56 -27.65
C GLY A 251 -5.84 -10.50 -28.51
N GLU A 252 -4.85 -11.01 -29.26
CA GLU A 252 -4.47 -10.64 -30.62
C GLU A 252 -5.73 -10.27 -31.45
N ASP A 253 -5.77 -9.23 -32.29
CA ASP A 253 -4.83 -8.92 -33.36
C ASP A 253 -4.78 -7.43 -33.74
N GLU A 254 -3.68 -7.13 -34.41
CA GLU A 254 -3.18 -5.90 -35.03
C GLU A 254 -4.10 -5.30 -36.13
N GLU A 255 -4.12 -3.97 -36.29
CA GLU A 255 -3.74 -3.27 -37.54
C GLU A 255 -4.05 -1.74 -37.53
N SER A 256 -3.01 -0.99 -37.91
CA SER A 256 -2.96 0.32 -38.59
C SER A 256 -3.11 1.64 -37.80
N ASP A 257 -1.95 2.30 -37.67
CA ASP A 257 -1.64 3.73 -37.80
C ASP A 257 -2.78 4.76 -37.87
N GLN A 258 -2.78 5.70 -36.92
CA GLN A 258 -2.80 7.14 -37.23
C GLN A 258 -2.42 8.02 -36.02
N ASP A 259 -1.26 8.64 -36.17
CA ASP A 259 -0.74 9.86 -35.55
C ASP A 259 -1.81 10.95 -35.36
N TRP A 260 -1.98 11.49 -34.14
CA TRP A 260 -2.48 12.85 -33.88
C TRP A 260 -2.08 13.34 -32.47
N ASP A 261 -1.07 14.21 -32.47
CA ASP A 261 -0.87 15.44 -31.70
C ASP A 261 -1.26 15.55 -30.21
N HIS A 262 -0.26 15.98 -29.45
CA HIS A 262 -0.38 16.64 -28.16
C HIS A 262 -1.27 17.89 -28.24
N GLN A 263 -2.38 17.90 -27.50
CA GLN A 263 -2.97 19.13 -26.97
C GLN A 263 -3.36 18.91 -25.50
N GLU A 264 -2.66 19.65 -24.63
CA GLU A 264 -3.07 19.90 -23.26
C GLU A 264 -4.36 20.72 -23.26
N GLU A 265 -5.41 20.21 -22.63
CA GLU A 265 -6.49 21.04 -22.09
C GLU A 265 -6.63 20.73 -20.60
N GLN A 266 -6.28 21.73 -19.80
CA GLN A 266 -6.66 21.84 -18.40
C GLN A 266 -8.15 22.16 -18.33
N GLU A 267 -8.92 21.35 -17.63
CA GLU A 267 -10.22 21.76 -17.09
C GLU A 267 -10.28 21.40 -15.60
N ASP A 268 -10.23 22.45 -14.78
CA ASP A 268 -10.70 22.45 -13.40
C ASP A 268 -12.22 22.19 -13.37
N GLU A 269 -12.71 21.30 -12.50
CA GLU A 269 -14.02 21.55 -11.85
C GLU A 269 -14.25 20.71 -10.58
N ASP A 270 -14.30 21.44 -9.46
CA ASP A 270 -14.85 21.06 -8.17
C ASP A 270 -16.38 20.81 -8.26
N HIS A 271 -16.85 19.58 -7.99
CA HIS A 271 -18.09 19.24 -7.26
C HIS A 271 -18.51 17.78 -7.52
N ASP A 272 -18.41 16.88 -6.52
CA ASP A 272 -19.44 15.82 -6.28
C ASP A 272 -19.18 14.92 -5.03
N ASP A 273 -18.64 15.43 -3.91
CA ASP A 273 -18.33 14.55 -2.76
C ASP A 273 -19.56 14.21 -1.88
N SER A 274 -20.66 14.96 -2.01
CA SER A 274 -21.91 14.71 -1.25
C SER A 274 -22.63 13.44 -1.71
N ASP A 275 -22.73 13.25 -3.03
CA ASP A 275 -23.49 12.14 -3.63
C ASP A 275 -22.81 10.78 -3.43
N ARG A 276 -21.52 10.78 -3.08
CA ARG A 276 -20.74 9.56 -2.84
C ARG A 276 -20.94 8.99 -1.44
N GLU A 277 -21.16 9.86 -0.45
CA GLU A 277 -21.42 9.46 0.94
C GLU A 277 -22.84 8.93 1.11
N GLU A 278 -23.82 9.47 0.37
CA GLU A 278 -25.18 8.91 0.31
C GLU A 278 -25.22 7.50 -0.28
N ARG A 279 -24.42 7.20 -1.32
CA ARG A 279 -24.30 5.82 -1.85
C ARG A 279 -23.72 4.83 -0.85
N TYR A 280 -22.81 5.27 0.01
CA TYR A 280 -22.21 4.40 1.01
C TYR A 280 -23.18 4.12 2.17
N ASN A 281 -23.98 5.12 2.57
CA ASN A 281 -24.97 4.98 3.63
C ASN A 281 -26.22 4.21 3.19
N ALA A 282 -26.61 4.27 1.91
CA ALA A 282 -27.75 3.52 1.36
C ALA A 282 -27.49 2.00 1.25
N MET A 283 -26.24 1.54 1.18
CA MET A 283 -25.89 0.11 1.15
C MET A 283 -25.94 -0.58 2.53
N VAL A 284 -26.14 0.16 3.62
CA VAL A 284 -26.07 -0.37 5.00
C VAL A 284 -27.45 -0.61 5.62
N LEU A 285 -28.55 -0.24 4.97
CA LEU A 285 -29.89 -0.23 5.59
C LEU A 285 -30.88 -1.31 5.13
N ASP A 286 -30.49 -2.25 4.27
CA ASP A 286 -31.40 -3.34 3.87
C ASP A 286 -30.84 -4.71 4.26
N GLN A 287 -31.02 -5.08 5.53
CA GLN A 287 -31.12 -6.49 5.94
C GLN A 287 -31.77 -6.66 7.33
N ASP A 288 -33.00 -6.19 7.47
CA ASP A 288 -33.99 -6.87 8.32
C ASP A 288 -34.73 -7.91 7.46
N CYS A 289 -34.08 -9.05 7.21
CA CYS A 289 -34.78 -10.22 6.66
C CYS A 289 -35.35 -11.04 7.82
N VAL A 290 -36.59 -10.73 8.18
CA VAL A 290 -37.51 -11.67 8.83
C VAL A 290 -37.99 -12.66 7.75
N TRP A 291 -37.72 -13.95 7.94
CA TRP A 291 -38.64 -15.10 7.96
C TRP A 291 -37.82 -16.37 8.16
#